data_AF-A0ABD2FRJ0-F1
#
_entry.id   AF-A0ABD2FRJ0-F1
#
_cell.length_a   1.000
_cell.length_b   1.000
_cell.length_c   1.000
_cell.angle_alpha   90.00
_cell.angle_beta   90.00
_cell.angle_gamma   90.00
#
_symmetry.space_group_name_H-M   'P 1'
#
loop_
_entity.id
_entity.type
_entity.pdbx_description
1 polymer ?
#
loop_
_entity_poly.entity_id
_entity_poly.type
_entity_poly.pdbx_seq_one_letter_code
_entity_poly.pdbx_strand_id
1 'polypeptide(L)'
;MFDPKTTCRQECLIITFQDVYSVSESFEEAKEKMREFAKSIKRPFSVYYNPYTQSVDLLKDTRGIEDVVQDLRSDLNTVCDALGKMNTYMGI
;
A
#
# COMPACT_ATOMS: atom_id res chain seq x y z
N MET A 1 15.27 13.97 -4.79
CA MET A 1 14.02 13.50 -4.16
C MET A 1 13.44 12.38 -5.00
N PHE A 2 12.98 11.29 -4.40
CA PHE A 2 12.37 10.17 -5.11
C PHE A 2 11.05 10.61 -5.73
N ASP A 3 10.96 10.53 -7.06
CA ASP A 3 9.75 10.78 -7.84
C ASP A 3 9.56 9.63 -8.85
N PRO A 4 8.56 8.76 -8.66
CA PRO A 4 8.35 7.58 -9.49
C PRO A 4 8.21 7.87 -10.98
N LYS A 5 7.61 9.01 -11.35
CA LYS A 5 7.37 9.36 -12.76
C LYS A 5 8.65 9.73 -13.50
N THR A 6 9.61 10.30 -12.77
CA THR A 6 10.93 10.67 -13.30
C THR A 6 11.88 9.48 -13.19
N THR A 7 11.92 8.82 -12.03
CA THR A 7 12.80 7.66 -11.77
C THR A 7 12.51 6.49 -12.72
N CYS A 8 11.25 6.25 -13.12
CA CYS A 8 10.94 5.16 -14.06
C CYS A 8 11.46 5.39 -15.49
N ARG A 9 11.90 6.61 -15.83
CA ARG A 9 12.50 6.97 -17.12
C ARG A 9 14.03 7.03 -17.08
N GLN A 10 14.61 6.93 -15.88
CA GLN A 10 16.05 6.93 -15.71
C GLN A 10 16.65 5.64 -16.25
N GLU A 11 17.74 5.74 -17.01
CA GLU A 11 18.47 4.58 -17.51
C GLU A 11 19.13 3.82 -16.34
N CYS A 12 19.02 2.48 -16.37
CA CYS A 12 19.61 1.61 -15.36
C CYS A 12 20.97 1.09 -15.85
N LEU A 13 22.05 1.62 -15.27
CA LEU A 13 23.41 1.23 -15.63
C LEU A 13 23.81 -0.06 -14.90
N ILE A 14 24.16 -1.13 -15.63
CA ILE A 14 24.41 -2.45 -15.03
C ILE A 14 25.87 -2.70 -14.63
N ILE A 15 26.83 -2.03 -15.27
CA ILE A 15 28.27 -2.28 -15.13
C ILE A 15 29.04 -1.14 -14.47
N THR A 16 28.44 0.04 -14.38
CA THR A 16 29.04 1.25 -13.80
C THR A 16 28.20 1.78 -12.64
N PHE A 17 28.74 2.78 -11.93
CA PHE A 17 27.95 3.55 -10.99
C PHE A 17 26.74 4.19 -11.68
N GLN A 18 25.65 4.35 -10.92
CA GLN A 18 24.46 5.06 -11.41
C GLN A 18 24.76 6.57 -11.49
N ASP A 19 24.24 7.23 -12.52
CA ASP A 19 24.38 8.68 -12.69
C ASP A 19 23.55 9.49 -11.68
N VAL A 20 22.42 8.91 -11.23
CA VAL A 20 21.47 9.57 -10.35
C VAL A 20 21.02 8.61 -9.24
N TYR A 21 21.06 9.10 -8.00
CA TYR A 21 20.51 8.41 -6.84
C TYR A 21 19.27 9.13 -6.34
N SER A 22 18.18 8.38 -6.16
CA SER A 22 16.93 8.90 -5.62
C SER A 22 16.90 8.71 -4.11
N VAL A 23 16.45 9.75 -3.39
CA VAL A 23 16.35 9.76 -1.92
C VAL A 23 14.90 10.05 -1.53
N SER A 24 14.34 9.25 -0.64
CA SER A 24 13.07 9.48 0.06
C SER A 24 13.34 9.81 1.52
N GLU A 25 12.49 10.62 2.15
CA GLU A 25 12.66 10.99 3.56
C GLU A 25 12.30 9.82 4.50
N SER A 26 11.37 8.96 4.08
CA SER A 26 11.00 7.74 4.80
C SER A 26 10.47 6.65 3.86
N PHE A 27 10.42 5.41 4.35
CA PHE A 27 9.77 4.31 3.63
C PHE A 27 8.27 4.52 3.45
N GLU A 28 7.60 5.19 4.40
CA GLU A 28 6.16 5.49 4.29
C GLU A 28 5.89 6.49 3.16
N GLU A 29 6.71 7.54 3.05
CA GLU A 29 6.61 8.49 1.95
C GLU A 29 6.87 7.81 0.58
N ALA A 30 7.88 6.94 0.51
CA ALA A 30 8.19 6.18 -0.71
C ALA A 30 7.03 5.25 -1.11
N LYS A 31 6.42 4.58 -0.13
CA LYS A 31 5.25 3.70 -0.32
C LYS A 31 4.04 4.47 -0.82
N GLU A 32 3.76 5.64 -0.27
CA GLU A 32 2.65 6.48 -0.72
C GLU A 32 2.87 7.00 -2.14
N LYS A 33 4.09 7.45 -2.47
CA LYS A 33 4.47 7.82 -3.83
C LYS A 33 4.31 6.67 -4.83
N MET A 34 4.69 5.45 -4.44
CA MET A 34 4.45 4.25 -5.25
C MET A 34 2.96 3.94 -5.44
N ARG A 35 2.15 4.09 -4.38
CA ARG A 35 0.70 3.87 -4.44
C ARG A 35 0.02 4.85 -5.40
N GLU A 36 0.38 6.13 -5.36
CA GLU A 36 -0.11 7.12 -6.31
C GLU A 36 0.38 6.85 -7.74
N PHE A 37 1.65 6.47 -7.90
CA PHE A 37 2.19 6.09 -9.21
C PHE A 37 1.48 4.88 -9.82
N ALA A 38 1.14 3.87 -9.01
CA ALA A 38 0.44 2.67 -9.47
C ALA A 38 -0.94 2.97 -10.06
N LYS A 39 -1.62 4.05 -9.61
CA LYS A 39 -2.89 4.50 -10.20
C LYS A 39 -2.74 4.99 -11.64
N SER A 40 -1.55 5.42 -12.04
CA SER A 40 -1.28 5.88 -13.42
C SER A 40 -1.12 4.74 -14.43
N ILE A 41 -0.93 3.51 -13.95
CA ILE A 41 -0.81 2.31 -14.77
C ILE A 41 -2.20 1.94 -15.29
N LYS A 42 -2.38 1.97 -16.62
CA LYS A 42 -3.66 1.64 -17.25
C LYS A 42 -3.95 0.13 -17.11
N ARG A 43 -4.94 -0.21 -16.27
CA ARG A 43 -5.49 -1.56 -16.13
C ARG A 43 -6.99 -1.49 -15.80
N PRO A 44 -7.82 -2.46 -16.28
CA PRO A 44 -9.27 -2.42 -16.08
C PRO A 44 -9.75 -2.91 -14.71
N PHE A 45 -8.84 -3.31 -13.82
CA PHE A 45 -9.13 -3.84 -12.49
C PHE A 45 -8.05 -3.40 -11.49
N SER A 46 -8.40 -3.43 -10.21
CA SER A 46 -7.44 -3.31 -9.11
C SER A 46 -7.10 -4.69 -8.55
N VAL A 47 -5.99 -4.77 -7.83
CA VAL A 47 -5.53 -6.00 -7.19
C VAL A 47 -5.44 -5.77 -5.69
N TYR A 48 -5.82 -6.78 -4.92
CA TYR A 48 -5.66 -6.82 -3.47
C TYR A 48 -4.87 -8.07 -3.11
N TYR A 49 -3.91 -7.93 -2.20
CA TYR A 49 -3.12 -9.07 -1.75
C TYR A 49 -3.77 -9.67 -0.51
N ASN A 50 -4.09 -10.96 -0.56
CA ASN A 50 -4.62 -11.71 0.56
C ASN A 50 -3.49 -12.40 1.32
N PRO A 51 -3.10 -11.92 2.51
CA PRO A 51 -1.99 -12.49 3.27
C PRO A 51 -2.30 -13.88 3.83
N TYR A 52 -3.56 -14.24 4.03
CA TYR A 52 -3.97 -15.52 4.62
C TYR A 52 -3.83 -16.68 3.63
N THR A 53 -4.15 -16.43 2.37
CA THR A 53 -4.07 -17.44 1.28
C THR A 53 -2.82 -17.27 0.42
N GLN A 54 -2.01 -16.22 0.67
CA GLN A 54 -0.86 -15.84 -0.14
C GLN A 54 -1.23 -15.67 -1.62
N SER A 55 -2.41 -15.12 -1.89
CA SER A 55 -2.96 -14.98 -3.24
C SER A 55 -3.29 -13.52 -3.58
N VAL A 56 -3.58 -13.28 -4.87
CA VAL A 56 -3.94 -11.95 -5.39
C VAL A 56 -5.39 -11.96 -5.84
N ASP A 57 -6.22 -11.21 -5.13
CA ASP A 57 -7.63 -11.03 -5.44
C ASP A 57 -7.81 -9.90 -6.47
N LEU A 58 -8.62 -10.17 -7.48
CA LEU A 58 -8.93 -9.20 -8.53
C LEU A 58 -10.19 -8.42 -8.16
N LEU A 59 -10.02 -7.14 -7.84
CA LEU A 59 -11.12 -6.22 -7.56
C LEU A 59 -11.70 -5.70 -8.89
N LYS A 60 -12.63 -6.48 -9.46
CA LYS A 60 -13.32 -6.19 -10.73
C LYS A 60 -14.84 -6.09 -10.58
N ASP A 61 -15.43 -6.70 -9.55
CA ASP A 61 -16.86 -6.70 -9.26
C ASP A 61 -17.16 -6.19 -7.86
N THR A 62 -18.40 -5.76 -7.63
CA THR A 62 -18.83 -5.17 -6.35
C THR A 62 -18.66 -6.13 -5.18
N ARG A 63 -18.84 -7.44 -5.40
CA ARG A 63 -18.67 -8.47 -4.37
C ARG A 63 -17.23 -8.53 -3.84
N GLY A 64 -16.23 -8.57 -4.73
CA GLY A 64 -14.83 -8.57 -4.29
C GLY A 64 -14.45 -7.29 -3.53
N ILE A 65 -15.08 -6.16 -3.84
CA ILE A 65 -14.90 -4.92 -3.08
C ILE A 65 -15.60 -5.00 -1.71
N GLU A 66 -16.82 -5.54 -1.66
CA GLU A 66 -17.57 -5.74 -0.42
C GLU A 66 -16.83 -6.66 0.56
N ASP A 67 -16.23 -7.75 0.08
CA ASP A 67 -15.44 -8.67 0.91
C ASP A 67 -14.28 -7.94 1.59
N VAL A 68 -13.49 -7.17 0.82
CA VAL A 68 -12.38 -6.36 1.37
C VAL A 68 -12.88 -5.31 2.37
N VAL A 69 -14.05 -4.70 2.13
CA VAL A 69 -14.64 -3.73 3.06
C VAL A 69 -15.10 -4.38 4.35
N GLN A 70 -15.63 -5.61 4.30
CA GLN A 70 -16.01 -6.37 5.50
C GLN A 70 -14.77 -6.74 6.33
N ASP A 71 -13.68 -7.16 5.69
CA ASP A 71 -12.43 -7.45 6.38
C ASP A 71 -11.87 -6.21 7.08
N LEU A 72 -11.82 -5.06 6.38
CA LEU A 72 -11.39 -3.80 6.98
C LEU A 72 -12.29 -3.37 8.15
N ARG A 73 -13.60 -3.63 8.08
CA ARG A 73 -14.51 -3.36 9.19
C ARG A 73 -14.22 -4.26 10.39
N SER A 74 -13.88 -5.53 10.16
CA SER A 74 -13.47 -6.45 11.21
C SER A 74 -12.20 -5.94 11.92
N ASP A 75 -11.19 -5.53 11.14
CA ASP A 75 -9.95 -4.96 11.68
C ASP A 75 -10.20 -3.70 12.52
N LEU A 76 -11.08 -2.81 12.04
CA LEU A 76 -11.47 -1.61 12.78
C LEU A 76 -12.18 -1.94 14.10
N ASN A 77 -13.04 -2.98 14.13
CA ASN A 77 -13.66 -3.43 15.36
C ASN A 77 -12.61 -3.93 16.37
N THR A 78 -11.59 -4.66 15.91
CA THR A 78 -10.46 -5.10 16.76
C THR A 78 -9.70 -3.91 17.33
N VAL A 79 -9.45 -2.87 16.52
CA VAL A 79 -8.81 -1.63 16.99
C VAL A 79 -9.68 -0.91 18.04
N CYS A 80 -11.00 -0.83 17.82
CA CYS A 80 -11.93 -0.24 18.78
C CYS A 80 -11.97 -1.00 20.12
N ASP A 81 -11.98 -2.33 20.10
CA ASP A 81 -11.91 -3.16 21.31
C ASP A 81 -10.59 -2.93 22.07
N ALA A 82 -9.47 -2.88 21.35
CA ALA A 82 -8.17 -2.56 21.95
C ALA A 82 -8.16 -1.19 22.63
N LEU A 83 -8.72 -0.16 21.98
CA LEU A 83 -8.87 1.18 22.55
C LEU A 83 -9.78 1.18 23.80
N GLY A 84 -10.90 0.45 23.76
CA GLY A 84 -11.80 0.31 24.90
C GLY A 84 -11.13 -0.34 26.11
N LYS A 85 -10.32 -1.37 25.88
CA LYS A 85 -9.48 -2.01 26.92
C LYS A 85 -8.42 -1.05 27.45
N MET A 86 -7.75 -0.29 26.58
CA MET A 86 -6.77 0.71 27.02
C MET A 86 -7.42 1.77 27.92
N ASN A 87 -8.59 2.29 27.56
CA ASN A 87 -9.31 3.25 28.41
C ASN A 87 -9.71 2.64 29.77
N THR A 88 -10.16 1.38 29.77
CA THR A 88 -10.59 0.68 30.99
C THR A 88 -9.44 0.34 31.93
N TYR A 89 -8.28 -0.09 31.40
CA TYR A 89 -7.18 -0.63 32.20
C TYR A 89 -5.99 0.31 32.36
N MET A 90 -5.81 1.28 31.47
CA MET A 90 -4.67 2.22 31.48
C MET A 90 -5.06 3.66 31.81
N GLY A 91 -6.36 3.98 31.97
CA GLY A 91 -6.82 5.26 32.52
C GLY A 91 -6.48 6.49 31.67
N ILE A 92 -6.40 6.33 30.35
CA ILE A 92 -6.33 7.38 29.33
C ILE A 92 -7.47 7.23 28.34
#